data_AF-A0A520Q4U5-F1
#
_entry.id   AF-A0A520Q4U5-F1
#
_cell.length_a   1.000
_cell.length_b   1.000
_cell.length_c   1.000
_cell.angle_alpha   90.00
_cell.angle_beta   90.00
_cell.angle_gamma   90.00
#
_symmetry.space_group_name_H-M   'P 1'
#
loop_
_entity.id
_entity.type
_entity.pdbx_description
1 polymer ?
#
loop_
_entity_poly.entity_id
_entity_poly.type
_entity_poly.pdbx_seq_one_letter_code
_entity_poly.pdbx_strand_id
1 'polypeptide(L)'
;MKHICIDFEGVGKSRNSEVSPFPTMLGALVPSERGRPKYHAWFFDEAFAPICRSTSCVGLREVLDFHTLARQLVLLAEDRRCGLVHYSPHEARILKDHLGRRDWNRIRPKLFNIKPLAVKILNRRGRSSGDKTLEDVMTGLRPRCAYPPPPQPSTAQTCRDLLATGQRCSRWRSWPERRKTQAMQLLAYNKGDCDSVRRLINIVSYNEGEDWTESPRVQADD
;
A
#
# COMPACT_ATOMS: atom_id res chain seq x y z
N MET A 1 -2.77 -15.47 7.83
CA MET A 1 -2.24 -14.09 7.78
C MET A 1 -2.84 -13.35 8.95
N LYS A 2 -2.02 -12.77 9.83
CA LYS A 2 -2.50 -12.05 11.01
C LYS A 2 -2.60 -10.54 10.78
N HIS A 3 -1.66 -9.95 10.04
CA HIS A 3 -1.56 -8.49 9.87
C HIS A 3 -2.23 -7.98 8.60
N ILE A 4 -2.51 -6.68 8.56
CA ILE A 4 -3.04 -5.96 7.40
C ILE A 4 -1.85 -5.38 6.62
N CYS A 5 -1.76 -5.65 5.33
CA CYS A 5 -0.75 -4.99 4.48
C CYS A 5 -1.34 -3.71 3.92
N ILE A 6 -0.57 -2.62 3.93
CA ILE A 6 -0.98 -1.34 3.35
C ILE A 6 0.07 -0.84 2.35
N ASP A 7 -0.39 -0.17 1.31
CA ASP A 7 0.46 0.46 0.30
C ASP A 7 -0.23 1.69 -0.30
N PHE A 8 0.50 2.80 -0.45
CA PHE A 8 -0.02 4.06 -1.00
C PHE A 8 0.46 4.27 -2.42
N GLU A 9 -0.42 4.79 -3.27
CA GLU A 9 -0.06 5.27 -4.60
C GLU A 9 -0.36 6.75 -4.75
N GLY A 10 0.45 7.45 -5.55
CA GLY A 10 0.33 8.89 -5.72
C GLY A 10 1.02 9.41 -6.96
N VAL A 11 0.96 10.72 -7.15
CA VAL A 11 1.49 11.42 -8.34
C VAL A 11 3.02 11.58 -8.36
N GLY A 12 3.71 11.08 -7.33
CA GLY A 12 5.15 11.22 -7.13
C GLY A 12 5.55 12.56 -6.50
N LYS A 13 6.74 12.61 -5.90
CA LYS A 13 7.27 13.86 -5.30
C LYS A 13 7.63 14.87 -6.38
N SER A 14 7.25 16.13 -6.15
CA SER A 14 7.92 17.27 -6.79
C SER A 14 9.31 17.42 -6.18
N ARG A 15 10.32 17.76 -6.99
CA ARG A 15 11.74 17.81 -6.60
C ARG A 15 12.04 18.69 -5.38
N ASN A 16 11.17 19.64 -5.05
CA ASN A 16 11.41 20.68 -4.04
C ASN A 16 10.48 20.61 -2.81
N SER A 17 9.71 19.54 -2.63
CA SER A 17 8.78 19.43 -1.51
C SER A 17 9.37 18.58 -0.38
N GLU A 18 9.52 19.18 0.80
CA GLU A 18 9.86 18.45 2.04
C GLU A 18 8.70 17.53 2.46
N VAL A 19 7.47 18.00 2.29
CA VAL A 19 6.24 17.25 2.57
C VAL A 19 6.00 16.23 1.46
N SER A 20 5.63 15.00 1.83
CA SER A 20 5.21 13.98 0.86
C SER A 20 3.95 14.44 0.13
N PRO A 21 3.83 14.23 -1.19
CA PRO A 21 2.61 14.56 -1.92
C PRO A 21 1.43 13.85 -1.29
N PHE A 22 0.26 14.50 -1.29
CA PHE A 22 -0.97 13.88 -0.83
C PHE A 22 -1.23 12.62 -1.68
N PRO A 23 -1.54 11.47 -1.07
CA PRO A 23 -1.71 10.23 -1.80
C PRO A 23 -2.95 10.28 -2.69
N THR A 24 -2.90 9.54 -3.79
CA THR A 24 -4.06 9.35 -4.67
C THR A 24 -4.95 8.22 -4.15
N MET A 25 -4.34 7.13 -3.69
CA MET A 25 -5.07 6.00 -3.12
C MET A 25 -4.26 5.27 -2.03
N LEU A 26 -4.98 4.54 -1.19
CA LEU A 26 -4.44 3.49 -0.34
C LEU A 26 -5.05 2.16 -0.77
N GLY A 27 -4.21 1.15 -0.97
CA GLY A 27 -4.63 -0.24 -0.93
C GLY A 27 -4.38 -0.88 0.42
N ALA A 28 -5.28 -1.75 0.84
CA ALA A 28 -5.05 -2.63 1.98
C ALA A 28 -5.47 -4.07 1.68
N LEU A 29 -4.60 -5.02 2.00
CA LEU A 29 -4.92 -6.44 1.99
C LEU A 29 -5.23 -6.88 3.42
N VAL A 30 -6.52 -7.08 3.70
CA VAL A 30 -7.05 -7.37 5.03
C VAL A 30 -7.23 -8.88 5.20
N PRO A 31 -6.70 -9.49 6.27
CA PRO A 31 -6.89 -10.91 6.54
C PRO A 31 -8.36 -11.23 6.81
N SER A 32 -8.80 -12.41 6.35
CA SER A 32 -10.13 -12.95 6.59
C SER A 32 -10.03 -14.14 7.56
N GLU A 33 -10.98 -14.25 8.50
CA GLU A 33 -11.03 -15.35 9.47
C GLU A 33 -11.27 -16.72 8.83
N ARG A 34 -12.03 -16.78 7.74
CA ARG A 34 -12.52 -18.03 7.15
C ARG A 34 -12.22 -18.18 5.66
N GLY A 35 -11.31 -17.39 5.11
CA GLY A 35 -11.06 -17.42 3.67
C GLY A 35 -9.86 -16.62 3.20
N ARG A 36 -9.84 -16.34 1.89
CA ARG A 36 -8.80 -15.54 1.26
C ARG A 36 -8.81 -14.10 1.80
N PRO A 37 -7.65 -13.46 1.95
CA PRO A 37 -7.60 -12.05 2.33
C PRO A 37 -8.35 -11.21 1.30
N LYS A 38 -8.99 -10.14 1.78
CA LYS A 38 -9.76 -9.21 0.95
C LYS A 38 -8.93 -7.98 0.68
N TYR A 39 -8.81 -7.64 -0.59
CA TYR A 39 -8.19 -6.38 -1.00
C TYR A 39 -9.25 -5.28 -0.99
N HIS A 40 -8.91 -4.17 -0.37
CA HIS A 40 -9.68 -2.94 -0.35
C HIS A 40 -8.82 -1.82 -0.91
N ALA A 41 -9.43 -0.90 -1.63
CA ALA A 41 -8.76 0.33 -2.04
C ALA A 41 -9.67 1.53 -1.81
N TRP A 42 -9.05 2.61 -1.34
CA TRP A 42 -9.67 3.90 -1.10
C TRP A 42 -8.95 4.94 -1.95
N PHE A 43 -9.71 5.74 -2.68
CA PHE A 43 -9.18 6.94 -3.32
C PHE A 43 -9.39 8.14 -2.40
N PHE A 44 -8.64 9.22 -2.62
CA PHE A 44 -8.75 10.44 -1.81
C PHE A 44 -9.20 11.69 -2.57
N ASP A 45 -9.62 11.52 -3.82
CA ASP A 45 -10.14 12.59 -4.67
C ASP A 45 -11.40 12.11 -5.40
N GLU A 46 -12.44 12.94 -5.43
CA GLU A 46 -13.73 12.64 -6.06
C GLU A 46 -13.62 12.39 -7.57
N ALA A 47 -12.58 12.88 -8.23
CA ALA A 47 -12.29 12.57 -9.63
C ALA A 47 -12.15 11.05 -9.86
N PHE A 48 -11.83 10.26 -8.83
CA PHE A 48 -11.72 8.80 -8.92
C PHE A 48 -13.03 8.06 -8.58
N ALA A 49 -14.10 8.76 -8.18
CA ALA A 49 -15.41 8.16 -7.93
C ALA A 49 -15.93 7.30 -9.09
N PRO A 50 -15.76 7.66 -10.38
CA PRO A 50 -16.15 6.80 -11.49
C PRO A 50 -15.52 5.39 -11.44
N ILE A 51 -14.28 5.26 -10.98
CA ILE A 51 -13.60 3.96 -10.85
C ILE A 51 -14.29 3.12 -9.78
N CYS A 52 -14.66 3.73 -8.64
CA CYS A 52 -15.29 3.05 -7.52
C CYS A 52 -16.69 2.53 -7.84
N ARG A 53 -17.42 3.23 -8.72
CA ARG A 53 -18.78 2.84 -9.17
C ARG A 53 -18.77 1.81 -10.30
N SER A 54 -17.60 1.45 -10.81
CA SER A 54 -17.47 0.45 -11.86
C SER A 54 -17.78 -0.95 -11.32
N THR A 55 -18.66 -1.67 -12.01
CA THR A 55 -18.95 -3.08 -11.70
C THR A 55 -17.73 -3.99 -11.90
N SER A 56 -16.75 -3.57 -12.70
CA SER A 56 -15.48 -4.28 -12.90
C SER A 56 -14.54 -4.19 -11.70
N CYS A 57 -14.87 -3.34 -10.72
CA CYS A 57 -13.97 -2.94 -9.64
C CYS A 57 -14.55 -3.24 -8.25
N VAL A 58 -14.87 -4.52 -7.99
CA VAL A 58 -15.48 -4.94 -6.72
C VAL A 58 -14.52 -4.74 -5.54
N GLY A 59 -15.00 -4.11 -4.46
CA GLY A 59 -14.25 -3.92 -3.22
C GLY A 59 -13.56 -2.56 -3.07
N LEU A 60 -13.70 -1.68 -4.06
CA LEU A 60 -13.29 -0.28 -3.97
C LEU A 60 -14.27 0.53 -3.13
N ARG A 61 -13.74 1.54 -2.42
CA ARG A 61 -14.51 2.46 -1.61
C ARG A 61 -14.20 3.89 -2.03
N GLU A 62 -15.25 4.69 -2.20
CA GLU A 62 -15.12 6.15 -2.38
C GLU A 62 -14.63 6.80 -1.08
N VAL A 63 -14.09 8.00 -1.23
CA VAL A 63 -13.33 8.72 -0.20
C VAL A 63 -14.12 8.85 1.09
N LEU A 64 -13.64 8.12 2.09
CA LEU A 64 -13.73 8.48 3.48
C LEU A 64 -12.52 9.38 3.73
N ASP A 65 -12.76 10.60 4.19
CA ASP A 65 -11.76 11.58 4.64
C ASP A 65 -10.48 10.92 5.22
N PHE A 66 -9.29 11.46 4.91
CA PHE A 66 -8.00 10.83 5.25
C PHE A 66 -7.85 10.50 6.74
N HIS A 67 -8.38 11.37 7.61
CA HIS A 67 -8.44 11.10 9.05
C HIS A 67 -9.41 9.97 9.40
N THR A 68 -10.57 9.93 8.76
CA THR A 68 -11.55 8.85 8.88
C THR A 68 -10.96 7.51 8.46
N LEU A 69 -10.21 7.44 7.36
CA LEU A 69 -9.51 6.23 6.96
C LEU A 69 -8.50 5.78 8.02
N ALA A 70 -7.66 6.70 8.53
CA ALA A 70 -6.67 6.36 9.56
C ALA A 70 -7.35 5.77 10.81
N ARG A 71 -8.48 6.34 11.24
CA ARG A 71 -9.27 5.81 12.36
C ARG A 71 -9.85 4.42 12.06
N GLN A 72 -10.35 4.20 10.85
CA GLN A 72 -10.86 2.90 10.43
C GLN A 72 -9.76 1.83 10.41
N LEU A 73 -8.56 2.16 9.92
CA LEU A 73 -7.41 1.25 9.95
C LEU A 73 -7.02 0.89 11.38
N VAL A 74 -6.99 1.87 12.30
CA VAL A 74 -6.71 1.62 13.71
C VAL A 74 -7.75 0.68 14.32
N LEU A 75 -9.05 0.98 14.16
CA LEU A 75 -10.13 0.15 14.68
C LEU A 75 -10.09 -1.26 14.10
N LEU A 76 -9.82 -1.39 12.80
CA LEU A 76 -9.70 -2.70 12.14
C LEU A 76 -8.49 -3.48 12.66
N ALA A 77 -7.35 -2.82 12.87
CA ALA A 77 -6.16 -3.46 13.45
C ALA A 77 -6.40 -3.88 14.92
N GLU A 78 -7.14 -3.10 15.69
CA GLU A 78 -7.52 -3.41 17.08
C GLU A 78 -8.48 -4.61 17.15
N ASP A 79 -9.55 -4.59 16.35
CA ASP A 79 -10.52 -5.68 16.21
C ASP A 79 -9.83 -7.00 15.85
N ARG A 80 -8.91 -6.94 14.89
CA ARG A 80 -8.14 -8.09 14.42
C ARG A 80 -6.93 -8.44 15.27
N ARG A 81 -6.66 -7.68 16.34
CA ARG A 81 -5.48 -7.80 17.21
C ARG A 81 -4.19 -7.94 16.40
N CYS A 82 -4.01 -7.05 15.43
CA CYS A 82 -2.89 -7.12 14.51
C CYS A 82 -2.27 -5.75 14.22
N GLY A 83 -1.26 -5.77 13.35
CA GLY A 83 -0.51 -4.59 12.92
C GLY A 83 -0.81 -4.20 11.48
N LEU A 84 -0.48 -2.96 11.15
CA LEU A 84 -0.47 -2.41 9.80
C LEU A 84 0.95 -2.50 9.25
N VAL A 85 1.19 -3.43 8.33
CA VAL A 85 2.52 -3.72 7.80
C VAL A 85 2.69 -3.06 6.44
N HIS A 86 3.82 -2.39 6.26
CA HIS A 86 4.18 -1.70 5.03
C HIS A 86 5.64 -1.99 4.67
N TYR A 87 6.00 -1.84 3.41
CA TYR A 87 7.33 -2.23 2.96
C TYR A 87 8.40 -1.20 3.32
N SER A 88 8.14 0.09 3.19
CA SER A 88 9.17 1.12 3.26
C SER A 88 8.80 2.22 4.25
N PRO A 89 9.74 3.05 4.74
CA PRO A 89 9.36 4.16 5.62
C PRO A 89 8.44 5.20 4.94
N HIS A 90 8.27 5.13 3.61
CA HIS A 90 7.44 6.05 2.84
C HIS A 90 5.98 6.06 3.30
N GLU A 91 5.37 4.89 3.51
CA GLU A 91 3.96 4.79 3.90
C GLU A 91 3.71 5.42 5.29
N ALA A 92 4.63 5.20 6.23
CA ALA A 92 4.57 5.85 7.55
C ALA A 92 4.78 7.36 7.45
N ARG A 93 5.63 7.83 6.53
CA ARG A 93 5.88 9.25 6.29
C ARG A 93 4.64 9.95 5.70
N ILE A 94 3.95 9.34 4.74
CA ILE A 94 2.67 9.87 4.22
C ILE A 94 1.68 10.08 5.36
N LEU A 95 1.53 9.09 6.25
CA LEU A 95 0.65 9.21 7.41
C LEU A 95 1.10 10.30 8.40
N LYS A 96 2.41 10.43 8.66
CA LYS A 96 2.97 11.48 9.53
C LYS A 96 2.74 12.89 8.97
N ASP A 97 2.93 13.05 7.65
CA ASP A 97 2.86 14.34 6.95
C ASP A 97 1.42 14.87 6.84
N HIS A 98 0.44 13.97 6.71
CA HIS A 98 -0.95 14.33 6.40
C HIS A 98 -1.95 14.10 7.55
N LEU A 99 -1.55 13.46 8.65
CA LEU A 99 -2.39 13.33 9.85
C LEU A 99 -2.04 14.37 10.90
N GLY A 100 -3.09 14.90 11.53
CA GLY A 100 -2.95 15.67 12.76
C GLY A 100 -2.36 14.83 13.89
N ARG A 101 -1.64 15.49 14.82
CA ARG A 101 -0.92 14.86 15.95
C ARG A 101 -1.73 13.78 16.69
N ARG A 102 -3.03 14.02 16.91
CA ARG A 102 -3.93 13.07 17.59
C ARG A 102 -4.08 11.76 16.83
N ASP A 103 -4.37 11.80 15.54
CA ASP A 103 -4.58 10.59 14.74
C ASP A 103 -3.25 9.88 14.46
N TRP A 104 -2.16 10.64 14.24
CA TRP A 104 -0.80 10.09 14.13
C TRP A 104 -0.40 9.27 15.37
N ASN A 105 -0.57 9.83 16.57
CA ASN A 105 -0.22 9.16 17.82
C ASN A 105 -1.00 7.85 18.03
N ARG A 106 -2.19 7.70 17.43
CA ARG A 106 -2.98 6.47 17.51
C ARG A 106 -2.56 5.42 16.50
N ILE A 107 -2.24 5.82 15.27
CA ILE A 107 -1.90 4.86 14.21
C ILE A 107 -0.43 4.45 14.25
N ARG A 108 0.50 5.35 14.63
CA ARG A 108 1.94 5.09 14.66
C ARG A 108 2.32 3.80 15.38
N PRO A 109 1.81 3.49 16.60
CA PRO A 109 2.18 2.26 17.32
C PRO A 109 1.73 0.97 16.62
N LYS A 110 0.85 1.07 15.62
CA LYS A 110 0.36 -0.07 14.83
C LYS A 110 1.13 -0.26 13.52
N LEU A 111 1.99 0.68 13.13
CA LEU A 111 2.73 0.63 11.87
C LEU A 111 4.01 -0.21 12.02
N PHE A 112 4.25 -1.10 11.07
CA PHE A 112 5.42 -1.98 11.04
C PHE A 112 6.08 -1.95 9.66
N ASN A 113 7.30 -1.43 9.62
CA ASN A 113 8.17 -1.50 8.45
C ASN A 113 8.84 -2.88 8.37
N ILE A 114 8.48 -3.68 7.37
CA ILE A 114 9.02 -5.06 7.23
C ILE A 114 10.38 -5.12 6.54
N LYS A 115 10.78 -4.09 5.76
CA LYS A 115 12.00 -4.12 4.94
C LYS A 115 13.27 -4.44 5.73
N PRO A 116 13.54 -3.88 6.93
CA PRO A 116 14.74 -4.22 7.68
C PRO A 116 14.86 -5.72 8.00
N LEU A 117 13.76 -6.39 8.34
CA LEU A 117 13.75 -7.83 8.61
C LEU A 117 13.89 -8.65 7.33
N ALA A 118 13.19 -8.26 6.27
CA ALA A 118 13.28 -8.96 4.98
C ALA A 118 14.71 -8.87 4.40
N VAL A 119 15.34 -7.69 4.48
CA VAL A 119 16.73 -7.48 4.06
C VAL A 119 17.71 -8.27 4.94
N LYS A 120 17.51 -8.30 6.26
CA LYS A 120 18.34 -9.13 7.17
C LYS A 120 18.32 -10.60 6.75
N ILE A 121 17.15 -11.14 6.43
CA ILE A 121 17.01 -12.53 5.96
C ILE A 121 17.66 -12.72 4.59
N LEU A 122 17.48 -11.77 3.67
CA LEU A 122 18.11 -11.81 2.35
C LEU A 122 19.64 -11.83 2.44
N ASN A 123 20.22 -10.98 3.31
CA ASN A 123 21.66 -10.93 3.56
C ASN A 123 22.18 -12.25 4.13
N ARG A 124 21.47 -12.85 5.11
CA ARG A 124 21.85 -14.16 5.68
C ARG A 124 21.86 -15.29 4.63
N ARG A 125 21.10 -15.14 3.55
CA ARG A 125 21.08 -16.10 2.43
C ARG A 125 22.15 -15.82 1.38
N GLY A 126 22.98 -14.78 1.55
CA GLY A 126 24.00 -14.38 0.58
C GLY A 126 23.43 -13.86 -0.75
N ARG A 127 22.22 -13.31 -0.74
CA ARG A 127 21.48 -12.92 -1.97
C ARG A 127 21.26 -11.41 -2.12
N SER A 128 22.00 -10.59 -1.38
CA SER A 128 21.83 -9.14 -1.46
C SER A 128 22.64 -8.56 -2.61
N SER A 129 21.95 -8.02 -3.61
CA SER A 129 22.48 -7.11 -4.62
C SER A 129 21.40 -6.07 -4.99
N GLY A 130 21.80 -4.85 -5.36
CA GLY A 130 20.89 -3.79 -5.83
C GLY A 130 20.24 -2.92 -4.74
N ASP A 131 19.21 -2.17 -5.16
CA ASP A 131 18.56 -1.07 -4.42
C ASP A 131 17.61 -1.54 -3.28
N LYS A 132 17.47 -2.85 -3.11
CA LYS A 132 16.62 -3.50 -2.09
C LYS A 132 15.17 -3.00 -2.18
N THR A 133 14.67 -2.86 -3.41
CA THR A 133 13.24 -2.63 -3.67
C THR A 133 12.41 -3.83 -3.21
N LEU A 134 11.08 -3.68 -3.14
CA LEU A 134 10.20 -4.80 -2.78
C LEU A 134 10.36 -5.94 -3.79
N GLU A 135 10.46 -5.61 -5.07
CA GLU A 135 10.73 -6.56 -6.15
C GLU A 135 12.06 -7.29 -5.98
N ASP A 136 13.17 -6.57 -5.70
CA ASP A 136 14.50 -7.18 -5.52
C ASP A 136 14.49 -8.18 -4.36
N VAL A 137 13.92 -7.76 -3.22
CA VAL A 137 13.87 -8.59 -2.01
C VAL A 137 12.96 -9.80 -2.22
N MET A 138 11.83 -9.62 -2.90
CA MET A 138 10.93 -10.71 -3.26
C MET A 138 11.60 -11.70 -4.22
N THR A 139 12.28 -11.21 -5.25
CA THR A 139 13.00 -12.05 -6.21
C THR A 139 14.11 -12.83 -5.52
N GLY A 140 14.89 -12.19 -4.64
CA GLY A 140 15.95 -12.86 -3.88
C GLY A 140 15.43 -13.92 -2.91
N LEU A 141 14.31 -13.66 -2.22
CA LEU A 141 13.73 -14.60 -1.24
C LEU A 141 12.82 -15.67 -1.86
N ARG A 142 12.20 -15.39 -3.02
CA ARG A 142 11.20 -16.20 -3.73
C ARG A 142 11.35 -16.06 -5.26
N PRO A 143 12.44 -16.55 -5.87
CA PRO A 143 12.72 -16.34 -7.30
C PRO A 143 11.71 -16.99 -8.26
N ARG A 144 10.93 -17.98 -7.79
CA ARG A 144 9.87 -18.63 -8.58
C ARG A 144 8.54 -17.87 -8.56
N CYS A 145 8.47 -16.73 -7.86
CA CYS A 145 7.25 -15.96 -7.74
C CYS A 145 7.36 -14.71 -8.61
N ALA A 146 6.59 -14.66 -9.70
CA ALA A 146 6.55 -13.49 -10.56
C ALA A 146 6.05 -12.26 -9.78
N TYR A 147 6.80 -11.16 -9.88
CA TYR A 147 6.38 -9.86 -9.41
C TYR A 147 5.59 -9.15 -10.52
N PRO A 148 4.44 -8.54 -10.23
CA PRO A 148 3.69 -7.81 -11.25
C PRO A 148 4.51 -6.59 -11.71
N PRO A 149 4.67 -6.38 -13.02
CA PRO A 149 5.41 -5.22 -13.50
C PRO A 149 4.64 -3.94 -13.15
N PRO A 150 5.35 -2.82 -12.90
CA PRO A 150 4.69 -1.53 -12.71
C PRO A 150 3.92 -1.12 -13.97
N PRO A 151 2.82 -0.36 -13.81
CA PRO A 151 2.03 0.12 -14.95
C PRO A 151 2.88 0.99 -15.89
N GLN A 152 2.51 1.01 -17.16
CA GLN A 152 3.11 1.85 -18.20
C GLN A 152 2.08 2.86 -18.74
N PRO A 153 2.34 4.19 -18.67
CA PRO A 153 3.52 4.83 -18.06
C PRO A 153 3.54 4.64 -16.53
N SER A 154 4.65 5.02 -15.90
CA SER A 154 4.90 4.85 -14.45
C SER A 154 3.69 5.15 -13.57
N THR A 155 3.64 4.55 -12.38
CA THR A 155 2.50 4.67 -11.45
C THR A 155 2.12 6.13 -11.18
N ALA A 156 3.12 6.99 -10.99
CA ALA A 156 2.93 8.44 -10.83
C ALA A 156 2.26 9.12 -12.04
N GLN A 157 2.68 8.79 -13.26
CA GLN A 157 2.05 9.34 -14.47
C GLN A 157 0.65 8.76 -14.66
N THR A 158 0.45 7.48 -14.36
CA THR A 158 -0.87 6.84 -14.37
C THR A 158 -1.82 7.56 -13.41
N CYS A 159 -1.43 7.83 -12.16
CA CYS A 159 -2.25 8.60 -11.22
C CYS A 159 -2.64 9.99 -11.77
N ARG A 160 -1.69 10.73 -12.37
CA ARG A 160 -1.95 12.04 -12.98
C ARG A 160 -2.93 11.95 -14.16
N ASP A 161 -2.76 10.93 -15.00
CA ASP A 161 -3.59 10.68 -16.17
C ASP A 161 -5.05 10.32 -15.78
N LEU A 162 -5.21 9.49 -14.75
CA LEU A 162 -6.52 9.10 -14.24
C LEU A 162 -7.22 10.29 -13.57
N LEU A 163 -6.50 11.09 -12.78
CA LEU A 163 -7.03 12.33 -12.20
C LEU A 163 -7.57 13.27 -13.28
N ALA A 164 -6.76 13.57 -14.29
CA ALA A 164 -7.17 14.44 -15.41
C ALA A 164 -8.37 13.88 -16.19
N THR A 165 -8.49 12.55 -16.28
CA THR A 165 -9.64 11.89 -16.92
C THR A 165 -10.89 12.02 -16.06
N GLY A 166 -10.79 11.78 -14.75
CA GLY A 166 -11.90 11.91 -13.81
C GLY A 166 -12.47 13.31 -13.69
N GLN A 167 -11.60 14.33 -13.76
CA GLN A 167 -12.00 15.74 -13.78
C GLN A 167 -12.81 16.10 -15.04
N ARG A 168 -12.61 15.40 -16.15
CA ARG A 168 -13.32 15.64 -17.42
C ARG A 168 -14.54 14.74 -17.61
N CYS A 169 -14.50 13.53 -17.06
CA CYS A 169 -15.49 12.50 -17.29
C CYS A 169 -16.05 11.97 -15.97
N SER A 170 -17.25 12.39 -15.60
CA SER A 170 -17.92 12.00 -14.34
C SER A 170 -18.51 10.57 -14.35
N ARG A 171 -18.48 9.86 -15.49
CA ARG A 171 -19.06 8.52 -15.63
C ARG A 171 -18.03 7.55 -16.20
N TRP A 172 -17.87 6.39 -15.56
CA TRP A 172 -16.93 5.34 -15.98
C TRP A 172 -17.11 4.93 -17.45
N ARG A 173 -18.35 4.76 -17.89
CA ARG A 173 -18.66 4.40 -19.29
C ARG A 173 -18.14 5.40 -20.32
N SER A 174 -17.94 6.65 -19.92
CA SER A 174 -17.44 7.74 -20.77
C SER A 174 -15.91 7.86 -20.76
N TRP A 175 -15.21 7.09 -19.92
CA TRP A 175 -13.75 7.11 -19.90
C TRP A 175 -13.19 6.43 -21.16
N PRO A 176 -12.10 6.95 -21.75
CA PRO A 176 -11.40 6.26 -22.82
C PRO A 176 -10.92 4.87 -22.36
N GLU A 177 -11.00 3.87 -23.23
CA GLU A 177 -10.68 2.49 -22.86
C GLU A 177 -9.25 2.32 -22.34
N ARG A 178 -8.30 3.05 -22.94
CA ARG A 178 -6.91 3.13 -22.44
C ARG A 178 -6.83 3.55 -20.97
N ARG A 179 -7.64 4.50 -20.53
CA ARG A 179 -7.66 4.99 -19.15
C ARG A 179 -8.31 3.98 -18.21
N LYS A 180 -9.31 3.24 -18.69
CA LYS A 180 -9.89 2.13 -17.92
C LYS A 180 -8.87 1.02 -17.68
N THR A 181 -8.14 0.62 -18.73
CA THR A 181 -7.06 -0.37 -18.63
C THR A 181 -5.99 0.09 -17.64
N GLN A 182 -5.57 1.36 -17.70
CA GLN A 182 -4.60 1.92 -16.75
C GLN A 182 -5.10 1.89 -15.31
N ALA A 183 -6.37 2.22 -15.06
CA ALA A 183 -6.95 2.12 -13.72
C ALA A 183 -6.94 0.67 -13.19
N MET A 184 -7.28 -0.31 -14.04
CA MET A 184 -7.22 -1.72 -13.66
C MET A 184 -5.79 -2.21 -13.40
N GLN A 185 -4.83 -1.76 -14.20
CA GLN A 185 -3.41 -2.07 -14.00
C GLN A 185 -2.86 -1.47 -12.70
N LEU A 186 -3.21 -0.22 -12.38
CA LEU A 186 -2.83 0.44 -11.13
C LEU A 186 -3.33 -0.36 -9.91
N LEU A 187 -4.61 -0.74 -9.91
CA LEU A 187 -5.20 -1.54 -8.83
C LEU A 187 -4.56 -2.93 -8.71
N ALA A 188 -4.28 -3.58 -9.85
CA ALA A 188 -3.64 -4.88 -9.86
C ALA A 188 -2.21 -4.82 -9.33
N TYR A 189 -1.47 -3.77 -9.68
CA TYR A 189 -0.11 -3.51 -9.22
C TYR A 189 -0.07 -3.28 -7.70
N ASN A 190 -0.83 -2.31 -7.19
CA ASN A 190 -0.88 -2.00 -5.76
C ASN A 190 -1.37 -3.20 -4.91
N LYS A 191 -2.34 -3.98 -5.42
CA LYS A 191 -2.73 -5.25 -4.79
C LYS A 191 -1.58 -6.24 -4.76
N GLY A 192 -0.82 -6.33 -5.85
CA GLY A 192 0.38 -7.15 -5.98
C GLY A 192 1.44 -6.82 -4.95
N ASP A 193 1.68 -5.54 -4.71
CA ASP A 193 2.60 -5.03 -3.68
C ASP A 193 2.12 -5.44 -2.28
N CYS A 194 0.84 -5.24 -1.96
CA CYS A 194 0.25 -5.71 -0.70
C CYS A 194 0.37 -7.24 -0.51
N ASP A 195 0.15 -8.03 -1.58
CA ASP A 195 0.32 -9.48 -1.56
C ASP A 195 1.79 -9.91 -1.39
N SER A 196 2.72 -9.14 -1.94
CA SER A 196 4.16 -9.33 -1.77
C SER A 196 4.58 -9.05 -0.33
N VAL A 197 4.12 -7.96 0.28
CA VAL A 197 4.31 -7.68 1.72
C VAL A 197 3.74 -8.82 2.56
N ARG A 198 2.56 -9.36 2.22
CA ARG A 198 1.98 -10.52 2.91
C ARG A 198 2.87 -11.75 2.83
N ARG A 199 3.51 -11.99 1.68
CA ARG A 199 4.46 -13.11 1.54
C ARG A 199 5.72 -12.87 2.37
N LEU A 200 6.21 -11.63 2.44
CA LEU A 200 7.32 -11.27 3.32
C LEU A 200 6.99 -11.50 4.78
N ILE A 201 5.78 -11.16 5.24
CA ILE A 201 5.30 -11.45 6.60
C ILE A 201 5.48 -12.93 6.92
N ASN A 202 5.02 -13.82 6.04
CA ASN A 202 5.16 -15.27 6.26
C ASN A 202 6.63 -15.70 6.31
N ILE A 203 7.50 -15.12 5.48
CA ILE A 203 8.93 -15.42 5.49
C ILE A 203 9.57 -14.92 6.80
N VAL A 204 9.28 -13.69 7.21
CA VAL A 204 9.80 -13.10 8.44
C VAL A 204 9.34 -13.91 9.64
N SER A 205 8.04 -14.21 9.75
CA SER A 205 7.51 -15.03 10.83
C SER A 205 8.18 -16.40 10.94
N TYR A 206 8.48 -17.03 9.79
CA TYR A 206 9.19 -18.31 9.78
C TYR A 206 10.65 -18.20 10.25
N ASN A 207 11.33 -17.09 10.00
CA ASN A 207 12.77 -16.94 10.31
C ASN A 207 13.04 -16.26 11.65
N GLU A 208 12.13 -15.42 12.15
CA GLU A 208 12.33 -14.57 13.33
C GLU A 208 11.32 -14.86 14.47
N GLY A 209 10.42 -15.84 14.33
CA GLY A 209 9.31 -16.09 15.25
C GLY A 209 8.09 -15.22 14.94
N GLU A 210 6.98 -15.32 15.69
CA GLU A 210 5.76 -14.51 15.42
C GLU A 210 5.76 -13.13 16.12
N ASP A 211 6.62 -12.94 17.11
CA ASP A 211 6.62 -11.77 18.00
C ASP A 211 7.42 -10.57 17.45
N TRP A 212 7.84 -10.62 16.19
CA TRP A 212 8.57 -9.52 15.54
C TRP A 212 7.78 -8.21 15.44
N THR A 213 6.48 -8.26 15.74
CA THR A 213 5.59 -7.09 15.86
C THR A 213 5.49 -6.52 17.27
N GLU A 214 6.09 -7.15 18.29
CA GLU A 214 6.08 -6.63 19.67
C GLU A 214 7.22 -5.63 19.93
N SER A 215 8.19 -5.54 19.03
CA SER A 215 9.27 -4.55 19.09
C SER A 215 8.95 -3.34 18.22
N PRO A 216 8.89 -2.10 18.77
CA PRO A 216 8.60 -0.90 17.99
C PRO A 216 9.71 -0.68 16.95
N ARG A 217 9.34 -0.59 15.66
CA ARG A 217 10.28 -0.31 14.56
C ARG A 217 9.78 0.77 13.62
N VAL A 218 9.06 1.76 14.14
CA VAL A 218 8.79 2.96 13.36
C VAL A 218 10.05 3.83 13.34
N GLN A 219 10.89 3.62 12.34
CA GLN A 219 11.80 4.66 11.84
C GLN A 219 10.98 5.54 10.89
N ALA A 220 10.09 6.36 11.46
CA ALA A 220 9.66 7.57 10.77
C ALA A 220 10.58 8.64 11.33
N ASP A 221 11.76 8.79 10.70
CA ASP A 221 12.84 9.68 11.11
C ASP A 221 12.28 10.91 11.86
N ASP A 222 12.74 11.09 13.10
CA ASP A 222 12.59 12.33 13.84
C ASP A 222 13.33 13.46 13.10
#